data_AF-A0A9P7WVU3-F1
#
_entry.id   AF-A0A9P7WVU3-F1
#
_cell.length_a   1.000
_cell.length_b   1.000
_cell.length_c   1.000
_cell.angle_alpha   90.00
_cell.angle_beta   90.00
_cell.angle_gamma   90.00
#
_symmetry.space_group_name_H-M   'P 1'
#
loop_
_entity.id
_entity.type
_entity.pdbx_description
1 polymer ?
#
loop_
_entity_poly.entity_id
_entity_poly.type
_entity_poly.pdbx_seq_one_letter_code
_entity_poly.pdbx_strand_id
1 'polypeptide(L)'
;MKFGNFFYNATFALCVLLTAVSVAGSAAGIVFQAKLAQGQVANWNVFIVVGCYVALGIEALIIFLNRRHTGRKKLSTIPKPYIAVKQGDVPKDVAQMISREYTRNCIIMALSRPNKGTHPGWGAPGSKYDGMRFREAILDTIPDIDSLARTFLPELLPLRPHRPMIEHLKPLDFVLLQDDSQRLGDYHELVEMARFDDAEPTEDDWERCKEIVDQMKSILTFYINAESSNGNGHPPSESDDQTHQSFQSTASSQQSSHNHFDIPAML
;
A
#
# COMPACT_ATOMS: atom_id res chain seq x y z
N MET A 1 -1.39 -20.50 2.13
CA MET A 1 -1.10 -20.82 3.55
C MET A 1 -0.15 -22.01 3.78
N LYS A 2 0.46 -22.64 2.75
CA LYS A 2 1.44 -23.75 2.96
C LYS A 2 2.90 -23.27 3.12
N PHE A 3 3.22 -22.08 2.61
CA PHE A 3 4.59 -21.57 2.55
C PHE A 3 5.16 -21.18 3.93
N GLY A 4 4.36 -20.56 4.81
CA GLY A 4 4.83 -20.17 6.15
C GLY A 4 5.23 -21.36 7.03
N ASN A 5 4.47 -22.46 6.98
CA ASN A 5 4.79 -23.67 7.73
C ASN A 5 6.03 -24.38 7.16
N PHE A 6 6.28 -24.28 5.86
CA PHE A 6 7.48 -24.83 5.24
C PHE A 6 8.72 -24.08 5.69
N PHE A 7 8.71 -22.73 5.64
CA PHE A 7 9.83 -21.91 6.11
C PHE A 7 10.10 -22.09 7.60
N TYR A 8 9.05 -22.10 8.44
CA TYR A 8 9.22 -22.31 9.88
C TYR A 8 9.87 -23.66 10.21
N ASN A 9 9.42 -24.74 9.55
CA ASN A 9 9.99 -26.07 9.76
C ASN A 9 11.41 -26.19 9.19
N ALA A 10 11.69 -25.54 8.05
CA ALA A 10 13.01 -25.53 7.42
C ALA A 10 14.03 -24.74 8.26
N THR A 11 13.69 -23.54 8.72
CA THR A 11 14.56 -22.72 9.59
C THR A 11 14.81 -23.42 10.92
N PHE A 12 13.77 -24.00 11.53
CA PHE A 12 13.93 -24.76 12.77
C PHE A 12 14.83 -25.99 12.59
N ALA A 13 14.64 -26.77 11.52
CA ALA A 13 15.49 -27.91 11.21
C ALA A 13 16.94 -27.49 10.92
N LEU A 14 17.14 -26.37 10.23
CA LEU A 14 18.45 -25.79 9.98
C LEU A 14 19.13 -25.38 11.28
N CYS A 15 18.44 -24.67 12.19
CA CYS A 15 18.98 -24.30 13.49
C CYS A 15 19.41 -25.53 14.30
N VAL A 16 18.56 -26.57 14.35
CA VAL A 16 18.89 -27.82 15.06
C VAL A 16 20.10 -28.53 14.43
N LEU A 17 20.17 -28.58 13.10
CA LEU A 17 21.29 -29.19 12.37
C LEU A 17 22.59 -28.39 12.61
N LEU A 18 22.51 -27.06 12.59
CA LEU A 18 23.64 -26.18 12.83
C LEU A 18 24.17 -26.31 14.26
N THR A 19 23.27 -26.39 15.26
CA THR A 19 23.67 -26.69 16.64
C THR A 19 24.31 -28.08 16.74
N ALA A 20 23.75 -29.10 16.08
CA ALA A 20 24.30 -30.45 16.08
C ALA A 20 25.70 -30.50 15.45
N VAL A 21 25.93 -29.81 14.32
CA VAL A 21 27.23 -29.73 13.65
C VAL A 21 28.24 -28.94 14.50
N SER A 22 27.82 -27.85 15.13
CA SER A 22 28.68 -27.07 16.04
C SER A 22 29.15 -27.90 17.23
N VAL A 23 28.24 -28.69 17.83
CA VAL A 23 28.54 -29.62 18.93
C VAL A 23 29.49 -30.74 18.46
N ALA A 24 29.23 -31.34 17.29
CA ALA A 24 30.09 -32.38 16.74
C ALA A 24 31.50 -31.86 16.37
N GLY A 25 31.59 -30.63 15.84
CA GLY A 25 32.85 -29.96 15.56
C GLY A 25 33.67 -29.69 16.82
N SER A 26 33.01 -29.25 17.90
CA SER A 26 33.65 -29.09 19.22
C SER A 26 34.21 -30.41 19.74
N ALA A 27 33.46 -31.51 19.61
CA ALA A 27 33.90 -32.85 20.00
C ALA A 27 35.11 -33.34 19.19
N ALA A 28 35.11 -33.15 17.87
CA ALA A 28 36.23 -33.52 17.02
C ALA A 28 37.51 -32.78 17.41
N GLY A 29 37.41 -31.48 17.71
CA GLY A 29 38.54 -30.67 18.18
C GLY A 29 39.19 -31.22 19.45
N ILE A 30 38.39 -31.65 20.43
CA ILE A 30 38.88 -32.21 21.69
C ILE A 30 39.53 -33.59 21.47
N VAL A 31 38.94 -34.44 20.62
CA VAL A 31 39.51 -35.76 20.30
C VAL A 31 40.84 -35.62 19.56
N PHE A 32 40.95 -34.67 18.63
CA PHE A 32 42.23 -34.37 17.95
C PHE A 32 43.29 -33.88 18.93
N GLN A 33 42.93 -32.99 19.88
CA GLN A 33 43.86 -32.53 20.91
C GLN A 33 44.28 -33.66 21.87
N ALA A 34 43.37 -34.55 22.24
CA ALA A 34 43.67 -35.67 23.12
C ALA A 34 44.52 -36.76 22.46
N LYS A 35 44.41 -36.96 21.13
CA LYS A 35 45.30 -37.87 20.40
C LYS A 35 46.73 -37.35 20.27
N LEU A 36 46.93 -36.03 20.33
CA LEU A 36 48.26 -35.42 20.32
C LEU A 36 48.93 -35.44 21.71
N ALA A 37 48.15 -35.50 22.79
CA ALA A 37 48.65 -35.55 24.17
C ALA A 37 48.90 -37.01 24.63
N GLN A 38 50.15 -37.49 24.51
CA GLN A 38 50.54 -38.83 24.99
C GLN A 38 50.54 -38.89 26.53
N GLY A 39 49.51 -39.52 27.13
CA GLY A 39 49.49 -39.87 28.56
C GLY A 39 48.24 -40.66 28.98
N GLN A 40 48.39 -41.57 29.95
CA GLN A 40 47.31 -42.47 30.42
C GLN A 40 46.08 -41.73 30.99
N VAL A 41 46.27 -40.53 31.53
CA VAL A 41 45.20 -39.64 32.02
C VAL A 41 44.38 -39.00 30.90
N ALA A 42 44.92 -38.90 29.68
CA ALA A 42 44.21 -38.34 28.54
C ALA A 42 43.07 -39.26 28.06
N ASN A 43 43.23 -40.58 28.22
CA ASN A 43 42.24 -41.57 27.76
C ASN A 43 40.92 -41.50 28.56
N TRP A 44 40.98 -41.23 29.86
CA TRP A 44 39.79 -41.08 30.71
C TRP A 44 39.02 -39.79 30.41
N ASN A 45 39.74 -38.68 30.16
CA ASN A 45 39.10 -37.43 29.74
C ASN A 45 38.38 -37.60 28.40
N VAL A 46 38.95 -38.32 27.44
CA VAL A 46 38.29 -38.63 26.16
C VAL A 46 37.02 -39.43 26.37
N PHE A 47 37.04 -40.45 27.24
CA PHE A 47 35.86 -41.28 27.49
C PHE A 47 34.70 -40.49 28.11
N ILE A 48 34.98 -39.64 29.10
CA ILE A 48 33.96 -38.79 29.74
C ILE A 48 33.37 -37.80 28.74
N VAL A 49 34.21 -37.17 27.92
CA VAL A 49 33.78 -36.22 26.89
C VAL A 49 32.87 -36.92 25.87
N VAL A 50 33.28 -38.09 25.35
CA VAL A 50 32.47 -38.88 24.43
C VAL A 50 31.14 -39.30 25.08
N GLY A 51 31.15 -39.71 26.34
CA GLY A 51 29.94 -40.07 27.09
C GLY A 51 28.94 -38.92 27.23
N CYS A 52 29.40 -37.72 27.59
CA CYS A 52 28.55 -36.53 27.69
C CYS A 52 27.92 -36.16 26.33
N TYR A 53 28.63 -36.34 25.21
CA TYR A 53 28.08 -36.08 23.88
C TYR A 53 27.05 -37.12 23.43
N VAL A 54 27.25 -38.40 23.76
CA VAL A 54 26.24 -39.43 23.52
C VAL A 54 24.96 -39.12 24.29
N ALA A 55 25.10 -38.73 25.57
CA ALA A 55 23.95 -38.32 26.39
C ALA A 55 23.23 -37.11 25.79
N LEU A 56 23.96 -36.06 25.39
CA LEU A 56 23.39 -34.88 24.72
C LEU A 56 22.67 -35.24 23.41
N GLY A 57 23.24 -36.15 22.61
CA GLY A 57 22.60 -36.63 21.38
C GLY A 57 21.27 -37.35 21.65
N ILE A 58 21.22 -38.16 22.70
CA ILE A 58 20.00 -38.85 23.14
C ILE A 58 18.96 -37.84 23.63
N GLU A 59 19.35 -36.87 24.46
CA GLU A 59 18.43 -35.82 24.95
C GLU A 59 17.84 -34.99 23.80
N ALA A 60 18.68 -34.57 22.85
CA ALA A 60 18.24 -33.84 21.66
C ALA A 60 17.24 -34.65 20.83
N LEU A 61 17.50 -35.96 20.65
CA LEU A 61 16.61 -36.86 19.93
C LEU A 61 15.25 -37.01 20.65
N ILE A 62 15.26 -37.17 21.97
CA ILE A 62 14.04 -37.27 22.79
C ILE A 62 13.19 -36.00 22.65
N ILE A 63 13.81 -34.82 22.75
CA ILE A 63 13.11 -33.54 22.60
C ILE A 63 12.51 -33.40 21.19
N PHE A 64 13.27 -33.78 20.15
CA PHE A 64 12.80 -33.73 18.77
C PHE A 64 11.60 -34.67 18.54
N LEU A 65 11.67 -35.90 19.04
CA LEU A 65 10.59 -36.88 18.95
C LEU A 65 9.35 -36.39 19.70
N ASN A 66 9.51 -35.88 20.93
CA ASN A 66 8.40 -35.35 21.74
C ASN A 66 7.70 -34.17 21.06
N ARG A 67 8.45 -33.25 20.45
CA ARG A 67 7.87 -32.12 19.72
C ARG A 67 7.12 -32.58 18.48
N ARG A 68 7.69 -33.51 17.71
CA ARG A 68 7.03 -34.11 16.53
C ARG A 68 5.75 -34.86 16.91
N HIS A 69 5.79 -35.64 17.99
CA HIS A 69 4.62 -36.35 18.51
C HIS A 69 3.56 -35.39 19.03
N THR A 70 3.93 -34.34 19.75
CA THR A 70 2.98 -33.34 20.28
C THR A 70 2.29 -32.58 19.15
N GLY A 71 3.03 -32.17 18.11
CA GLY A 71 2.43 -31.54 16.92
C GLY A 71 1.41 -32.43 16.23
N ARG A 72 1.73 -33.73 16.07
CA ARG A 72 0.80 -34.72 15.51
C ARG A 72 -0.41 -34.96 16.42
N LYS A 73 -0.20 -35.04 17.73
CA LYS A 73 -1.27 -35.23 18.72
C LYS A 73 -2.24 -34.05 18.71
N LYS A 74 -1.75 -32.81 18.73
CA LYS A 74 -2.60 -31.61 18.66
C LYS A 74 -3.48 -31.59 17.41
N LEU A 75 -2.94 -31.97 16.25
CA LEU A 75 -3.71 -32.10 15.01
C LEU A 75 -4.73 -33.24 15.05
N SER A 76 -4.45 -34.34 15.76
CA SER A 76 -5.42 -35.43 15.97
C SER A 76 -6.47 -35.13 17.04
N THR A 77 -6.18 -34.21 17.96
CA THR A 77 -7.10 -33.79 19.03
C THR A 77 -8.12 -32.77 18.54
N ILE A 78 -7.85 -32.05 17.44
CA ILE A 78 -8.89 -31.24 16.79
C ILE A 78 -10.02 -32.21 16.42
N PRO A 79 -11.21 -32.11 17.04
CA PRO A 79 -12.33 -32.95 16.67
C PRO A 79 -12.62 -32.64 15.20
N LYS A 80 -12.40 -33.63 14.34
CA LYS A 80 -12.82 -33.52 12.94
C LYS A 80 -14.32 -33.25 13.00
N PRO A 81 -14.84 -32.14 12.44
CA PRO A 81 -16.27 -31.91 12.43
C PRO A 81 -16.91 -33.14 11.79
N TYR A 82 -17.66 -33.88 12.59
CA TYR A 82 -18.40 -35.02 12.09
C TYR A 82 -19.57 -34.45 11.29
N ILE A 83 -19.32 -34.22 10.01
CA ILE A 83 -20.36 -33.83 9.07
C ILE A 83 -21.01 -35.16 8.67
N ALA A 84 -22.25 -35.36 9.11
CA ALA A 84 -23.04 -36.53 8.74
C ALA A 84 -23.39 -36.47 7.24
N VAL A 85 -22.43 -36.86 6.39
CA VAL A 85 -22.59 -36.90 4.92
C VAL A 85 -22.72 -38.32 4.41
N LYS A 86 -22.35 -39.35 5.19
CA LYS A 86 -22.45 -40.74 4.74
C LYS A 86 -23.89 -41.26 4.87
N GLN A 87 -24.42 -41.78 3.76
CA GLN A 87 -25.65 -42.56 3.72
C GLN A 87 -25.47 -43.82 4.57
N GLY A 88 -25.90 -43.78 5.83
CA GLY A 88 -25.79 -44.90 6.78
C GLY A 88 -25.50 -44.48 8.22
N ASP A 89 -24.98 -43.27 8.43
CA ASP A 89 -24.63 -42.77 9.77
C ASP A 89 -25.84 -42.24 10.57
N VAL A 90 -26.94 -41.92 9.88
CA VAL A 90 -28.13 -41.32 10.48
C VAL A 90 -29.38 -41.92 9.82
N PRO A 91 -30.49 -42.11 10.55
CA PRO A 91 -31.76 -42.53 9.96
C PRO A 91 -32.15 -41.66 8.76
N LYS A 92 -32.74 -42.28 7.73
CA LYS A 92 -33.06 -41.62 6.45
C LYS A 92 -33.88 -40.33 6.66
N ASP A 93 -34.80 -40.33 7.61
CA ASP A 93 -35.66 -39.18 7.91
C ASP A 93 -34.86 -37.98 8.43
N VAL A 94 -33.88 -38.22 9.32
CA VAL A 94 -33.01 -37.18 9.85
C VAL A 94 -32.07 -36.66 8.77
N ALA A 95 -31.55 -37.54 7.90
CA ALA A 95 -30.73 -37.13 6.76
C ALA A 95 -31.51 -36.23 5.79
N GLN A 96 -32.77 -36.58 5.51
CA GLN A 96 -33.67 -35.74 4.70
C GLN A 96 -33.94 -34.39 5.38
N MET A 97 -34.21 -34.38 6.68
CA MET A 97 -34.41 -33.15 7.45
C MET A 97 -33.19 -32.22 7.36
N ILE A 98 -31.98 -32.75 7.58
CA ILE A 98 -30.73 -31.98 7.47
C ILE A 98 -30.56 -31.42 6.05
N SER A 99 -30.78 -32.23 5.01
CA SER A 99 -30.69 -31.75 3.63
C SER A 99 -31.69 -30.63 3.33
N ARG A 100 -32.91 -30.75 3.86
CA ARG A 100 -33.98 -29.76 3.66
C ARG A 100 -33.64 -28.44 4.34
N GLU A 101 -33.21 -28.48 5.60
CA GLU A 101 -32.81 -27.27 6.33
C GLU A 101 -31.54 -26.66 5.75
N TYR A 102 -30.58 -27.48 5.29
CA TYR A 102 -29.39 -26.99 4.61
C TYR A 102 -29.74 -26.26 3.32
N THR A 103 -30.60 -26.84 2.46
CA THR A 103 -31.09 -26.19 1.26
C THR A 103 -31.84 -24.90 1.59
N ARG A 104 -32.71 -24.92 2.61
CA ARG A 104 -33.43 -23.73 3.07
C ARG A 104 -32.48 -22.62 3.50
N ASN A 105 -31.46 -22.94 4.31
CA ASN A 105 -30.46 -22.00 4.77
C ASN A 105 -29.60 -21.48 3.62
N CYS A 106 -29.25 -22.32 2.65
CA CYS A 106 -28.51 -21.91 1.45
C CYS A 106 -29.31 -20.89 0.61
N ILE A 107 -30.61 -21.15 0.43
CA ILE A 107 -31.51 -20.23 -0.26
C ILE A 107 -31.65 -18.92 0.53
N ILE A 108 -31.89 -18.98 1.84
CA ILE A 108 -31.99 -17.79 2.69
C ILE A 108 -30.69 -16.99 2.62
N MET A 109 -29.53 -17.62 2.70
CA MET A 109 -28.22 -16.98 2.59
C MET A 109 -28.06 -16.27 1.23
N ALA A 110 -28.44 -16.95 0.14
CA ALA A 110 -28.39 -16.39 -1.20
C ALA A 110 -29.33 -15.18 -1.35
N LEU A 111 -30.54 -15.25 -0.77
CA LEU A 111 -31.52 -14.16 -0.77
C LEU A 111 -31.14 -13.02 0.18
N SER A 112 -30.49 -13.31 1.31
CA SER A 112 -30.06 -12.32 2.28
C SER A 112 -28.83 -11.55 1.84
N ARG A 113 -28.15 -11.99 0.77
CA ARG A 113 -27.02 -11.25 0.23
C ARG A 113 -27.54 -9.91 -0.30
N PRO A 114 -27.04 -8.76 0.22
CA PRO A 114 -27.48 -7.47 -0.25
C PRO A 114 -27.07 -7.30 -1.71
N ASN A 115 -28.04 -7.31 -2.62
CA ASN A 115 -27.81 -7.19 -4.06
C ASN A 115 -28.49 -5.95 -4.68
N LYS A 116 -29.25 -5.21 -3.87
CA LYS A 116 -30.07 -4.07 -4.34
C LYS A 116 -29.97 -2.84 -3.44
N GLY A 117 -29.05 -2.85 -2.47
CA GLY A 117 -28.81 -1.68 -1.63
C GLY A 117 -28.01 -0.66 -2.42
N THR A 118 -28.67 0.39 -2.90
CA THR A 118 -28.01 1.59 -3.39
C THR A 118 -27.75 2.50 -2.19
N HIS A 119 -26.48 2.71 -1.86
CA HIS A 119 -26.10 3.74 -0.89
C HIS A 119 -25.90 5.05 -1.67
N PRO A 120 -26.46 6.20 -1.23
CA PRO A 120 -26.19 7.48 -1.88
C PRO A 120 -24.67 7.74 -1.91
N GLY A 121 -24.12 8.20 -3.04
CA GLY A 121 -22.69 8.41 -3.21
C GLY A 121 -21.85 7.17 -3.60
N TRP A 122 -22.47 6.00 -3.71
CA TRP A 122 -21.80 4.77 -4.15
C TRP A 122 -22.42 4.25 -5.44
N GLY A 123 -21.57 3.71 -6.33
CA GLY A 123 -22.06 2.99 -7.49
C GLY A 123 -22.86 1.75 -7.10
N ALA A 124 -23.94 1.50 -7.82
CA ALA A 124 -24.82 0.37 -7.53
C ALA A 124 -24.08 -0.97 -7.73
N PRO A 125 -24.32 -1.99 -6.88
CA PRO A 125 -23.70 -3.29 -7.03
C PRO A 125 -24.07 -3.93 -8.37
N GLY A 126 -23.06 -4.35 -9.15
CA GLY A 126 -23.23 -4.84 -10.52
C GLY A 126 -23.38 -3.77 -11.61
N SER A 127 -23.30 -2.48 -11.29
CA SER A 127 -23.20 -1.39 -12.27
C SER A 127 -21.77 -1.22 -12.80
N LYS A 128 -21.57 -0.33 -13.78
CA LYS A 128 -20.23 0.04 -14.29
C LYS A 128 -19.32 0.59 -13.18
N TYR A 129 -19.89 1.18 -12.14
CA TYR A 129 -19.18 1.82 -11.04
C TYR A 129 -19.30 1.03 -9.72
N ASP A 130 -19.53 -0.29 -9.77
CA ASP A 130 -19.64 -1.14 -8.58
C ASP A 130 -18.41 -0.98 -7.66
N GLY A 131 -18.68 -0.71 -6.37
CA GLY A 131 -17.66 -0.51 -5.35
C GLY A 131 -16.91 0.81 -5.42
N MET A 132 -17.30 1.73 -6.32
CA MET A 132 -16.72 3.07 -6.42
C MET A 132 -17.53 4.06 -5.56
N ARG A 133 -16.83 4.88 -4.78
CA ARG A 133 -17.41 6.01 -4.07
C ARG A 133 -17.22 7.29 -4.88
N PHE A 134 -18.30 7.89 -5.36
CA PHE A 134 -18.25 9.02 -6.28
C PHE A 134 -17.54 10.24 -5.68
N ARG A 135 -17.78 10.54 -4.40
CA ARG A 135 -17.08 11.62 -3.70
C ARG A 135 -15.57 11.47 -3.74
N GLU A 136 -15.07 10.29 -3.42
CA GLU A 136 -13.63 10.00 -3.42
C GLU A 136 -13.07 10.02 -4.84
N ALA A 137 -13.78 9.42 -5.79
CA ALA A 137 -13.39 9.41 -7.19
C ALA A 137 -13.27 10.84 -7.79
N ILE A 138 -14.17 11.77 -7.45
CA ILE A 138 -14.09 13.18 -7.84
C ILE A 138 -12.89 13.87 -7.17
N LEU A 139 -12.63 13.59 -5.89
CA LEU A 139 -11.50 14.21 -5.19
C LEU A 139 -10.15 13.69 -5.70
N ASP A 140 -10.09 12.44 -6.15
CA ASP A 140 -8.89 11.83 -6.74
C ASP A 140 -8.53 12.44 -8.10
N THR A 141 -9.45 13.09 -8.82
CA THR A 141 -9.11 13.78 -10.08
C THR A 141 -8.29 15.05 -9.88
N ILE A 142 -8.28 15.59 -8.66
CA ILE A 142 -7.58 16.83 -8.31
C ILE A 142 -6.05 16.69 -8.42
N PRO A 143 -5.39 15.73 -7.72
CA PRO A 143 -3.95 15.53 -7.85
C PRO A 143 -3.54 15.14 -9.28
N ASP A 144 -4.38 14.37 -9.97
CA ASP A 144 -4.17 13.98 -11.36
C ASP A 144 -4.04 15.19 -12.28
N ILE A 145 -5.03 16.11 -12.26
CA ILE A 145 -5.00 17.33 -13.07
C ILE A 145 -3.87 18.25 -12.63
N ASP A 146 -3.64 18.40 -11.32
CA ASP A 146 -2.56 19.25 -10.81
C ASP A 146 -1.17 18.79 -11.29
N SER A 147 -0.94 17.47 -11.35
CA SER A 147 0.33 16.93 -11.86
C SER A 147 0.56 17.24 -13.34
N LEU A 148 -0.49 17.15 -14.16
CA LEU A 148 -0.43 17.50 -15.59
C LEU A 148 -0.29 19.01 -15.80
N ALA A 149 -1.03 19.80 -15.03
CA ALA A 149 -0.97 21.24 -15.01
C ALA A 149 0.45 21.75 -14.70
N ARG A 150 1.13 21.15 -13.71
CA ARG A 150 2.52 21.47 -13.37
C ARG A 150 3.55 20.99 -14.38
N THR A 151 3.24 19.93 -15.12
CA THR A 151 4.08 19.45 -16.23
C THR A 151 4.07 20.46 -17.37
N PHE A 152 2.91 21.03 -17.66
CA PHE A 152 2.75 22.08 -18.67
C PHE A 152 3.27 23.45 -18.19
N LEU A 153 2.97 23.84 -16.95
CA LEU A 153 3.42 25.11 -16.37
C LEU A 153 4.16 24.85 -15.04
N PRO A 154 5.49 24.71 -15.05
CA PRO A 154 6.27 24.40 -13.84
C PRO A 154 6.24 25.51 -12.79
N GLU A 155 5.85 26.74 -13.17
CA GLU A 155 5.68 27.87 -12.25
C GLU A 155 4.38 27.81 -11.42
N LEU A 156 3.53 26.82 -11.65
CA LEU A 156 2.28 26.69 -10.93
C LEU A 156 2.54 26.42 -9.43
N LEU A 157 1.94 27.26 -8.59
CA LEU A 157 2.01 27.12 -7.13
C LEU A 157 1.48 25.76 -6.69
N PRO A 158 2.02 25.16 -5.61
CA PRO A 158 1.50 23.90 -5.14
C PRO A 158 0.07 24.00 -4.61
N LEU A 159 -0.72 22.95 -4.85
CA LEU A 159 -2.12 22.86 -4.44
C LEU A 159 -2.25 23.06 -2.93
N ARG A 160 -3.12 23.99 -2.52
CA ARG A 160 -3.42 24.26 -1.11
C ARG A 160 -4.83 23.74 -0.77
N PRO A 161 -5.02 23.09 0.39
CA PRO A 161 -6.33 22.52 0.77
C PRO A 161 -7.47 23.54 0.81
N HIS A 162 -7.18 24.79 1.18
CA HIS A 162 -8.17 25.86 1.39
C HIS A 162 -8.40 26.75 0.17
N ARG A 163 -7.73 26.48 -0.96
CA ARG A 163 -7.88 27.30 -2.15
C ARG A 163 -8.86 26.64 -3.12
N PRO A 164 -9.82 27.39 -3.70
CA PRO A 164 -10.73 26.83 -4.69
C PRO A 164 -9.98 26.43 -5.96
N MET A 165 -10.47 25.37 -6.62
CA MET A 165 -9.81 24.79 -7.80
C MET A 165 -9.74 25.77 -8.97
N ILE A 166 -10.77 26.60 -9.14
CA ILE A 166 -10.82 27.62 -10.20
C ILE A 166 -9.68 28.64 -10.08
N GLU A 167 -9.33 29.06 -8.85
CA GLU A 167 -8.21 29.97 -8.64
C GLU A 167 -6.85 29.29 -8.86
N HIS A 168 -6.76 28.01 -8.52
CA HIS A 168 -5.56 27.22 -8.71
C HIS A 168 -5.25 27.05 -10.20
N LEU A 169 -6.27 26.77 -11.02
CA LEU A 169 -6.12 26.55 -12.45
C LEU A 169 -6.29 27.82 -13.29
N LYS A 170 -6.59 28.97 -12.68
CA LYS A 170 -6.71 30.27 -13.37
C LYS A 170 -5.53 30.62 -14.28
N PRO A 171 -4.25 30.32 -13.94
CA PRO A 171 -3.15 30.55 -14.87
C PRO A 171 -3.26 29.77 -16.19
N LEU A 172 -4.06 28.69 -16.22
CA LEU A 172 -4.28 27.83 -17.39
C LEU A 172 -5.58 28.16 -18.14
N ASP A 173 -6.28 29.24 -17.78
CA ASP A 173 -7.51 29.70 -18.43
C ASP A 173 -7.36 29.75 -19.96
N PHE A 174 -6.23 30.30 -20.42
CA PHE A 174 -5.96 30.53 -21.84
C PHE A 174 -5.95 29.25 -22.69
N VAL A 175 -5.62 28.11 -22.09
CA VAL A 175 -5.60 26.79 -22.75
C VAL A 175 -6.88 26.02 -22.46
N LEU A 176 -7.39 26.10 -21.23
CA LEU A 176 -8.49 25.25 -20.78
C LEU A 176 -9.87 25.76 -21.21
N LEU A 177 -10.05 27.09 -21.36
CA LEU A 177 -11.30 27.68 -21.85
C LEU A 177 -11.27 28.21 -23.29
N GLN A 178 -10.36 27.69 -24.11
CA GLN A 178 -10.34 27.98 -25.54
C GLN A 178 -11.57 27.41 -26.29
N ASP A 179 -12.10 26.27 -25.82
CA ASP A 179 -13.30 25.61 -26.41
C ASP A 179 -14.58 25.84 -25.61
N ASP A 180 -14.50 25.94 -24.27
CA ASP A 180 -15.66 26.09 -23.41
C ASP A 180 -15.33 26.92 -22.16
N SER A 181 -15.92 28.11 -22.09
CA SER A 181 -15.74 29.07 -20.99
C SER A 181 -16.32 28.60 -19.65
N GLN A 182 -17.21 27.61 -19.63
CA GLN A 182 -17.87 27.14 -18.40
C GLN A 182 -17.19 25.90 -17.80
N ARG A 183 -16.41 25.16 -18.58
CA ARG A 183 -15.75 23.90 -18.19
C ARG A 183 -15.02 23.96 -16.84
N LEU A 184 -14.24 25.02 -16.59
CA LEU A 184 -13.50 25.17 -15.34
C LEU A 184 -14.42 25.51 -14.16
N GLY A 185 -15.52 26.24 -14.42
CA GLY A 185 -16.57 26.52 -13.44
C GLY A 185 -17.34 25.26 -13.06
N ASP A 186 -17.74 24.47 -14.05
CA ASP A 186 -18.49 23.22 -13.85
C ASP A 186 -17.65 22.19 -13.07
N TYR A 187 -16.36 22.07 -13.41
CA TYR A 187 -15.45 21.22 -12.64
C TYR A 187 -15.27 21.73 -11.21
N HIS A 188 -15.13 23.04 -11.02
CA HIS A 188 -15.01 23.63 -9.71
C HIS A 188 -16.25 23.37 -8.85
N GLU A 189 -17.45 23.52 -9.40
CA GLU A 189 -18.72 23.25 -8.71
C GLU A 189 -18.79 21.79 -8.25
N LEU A 190 -18.47 20.83 -9.12
CA LEU A 190 -18.48 19.40 -8.80
C LEU A 190 -17.46 19.04 -7.70
N VAL A 191 -16.28 19.68 -7.72
CA VAL A 191 -15.25 19.50 -6.69
C VAL A 191 -15.68 20.11 -5.35
N GLU A 192 -16.27 21.30 -5.34
CA GLU A 192 -16.76 21.95 -4.13
C GLU A 192 -17.93 21.17 -3.51
N MET A 193 -18.85 20.65 -4.34
CA MET A 193 -19.90 19.75 -3.90
C MET A 193 -19.33 18.50 -3.23
N ALA A 194 -18.32 17.87 -3.83
CA ALA A 194 -17.66 16.71 -3.23
C ALA A 194 -16.93 17.03 -1.91
N ARG A 195 -16.40 18.26 -1.76
CA ARG A 195 -15.64 18.69 -0.56
C ARG A 195 -16.53 19.11 0.61
N PHE A 196 -17.57 19.89 0.34
CA PHE A 196 -18.27 20.66 1.37
C PHE A 196 -19.76 20.36 1.47
N ASP A 197 -20.37 19.76 0.45
CA ASP A 197 -21.81 19.49 0.49
C ASP A 197 -22.12 18.26 1.35
N ASP A 198 -23.24 18.35 2.07
CA ASP A 198 -23.82 17.28 2.88
C ASP A 198 -24.48 16.22 1.98
N ALA A 199 -24.96 16.62 0.80
CA ALA A 199 -25.48 15.70 -0.20
C ALA A 199 -24.34 14.88 -0.83
N GLU A 200 -24.56 13.58 -1.00
CA GLU A 200 -23.59 12.71 -1.66
C GLU A 200 -23.74 12.81 -3.20
N PRO A 201 -22.62 12.92 -3.96
CA PRO A 201 -22.66 13.04 -5.42
C PRO A 201 -23.36 11.84 -6.09
N THR A 202 -24.11 12.11 -7.15
CA THR A 202 -24.82 11.09 -7.93
C THR A 202 -23.93 10.49 -9.04
N GLU A 203 -24.40 9.40 -9.66
CA GLU A 203 -23.73 8.79 -10.81
C GLU A 203 -23.60 9.80 -11.97
N ASP A 204 -24.66 10.56 -12.26
CA ASP A 204 -24.67 11.58 -13.31
C ASP A 204 -23.67 12.72 -13.05
N ASP A 205 -23.44 13.08 -11.77
CA ASP A 205 -22.43 14.07 -11.38
C ASP A 205 -21.01 13.55 -11.64
N TRP A 206 -20.77 12.27 -11.34
CA TRP A 206 -19.49 11.62 -11.62
C TRP A 206 -19.23 11.50 -13.12
N GLU A 207 -20.23 11.12 -13.93
CA GLU A 207 -20.06 11.03 -15.39
C GLU A 207 -19.72 12.40 -16.00
N ARG A 208 -20.40 13.47 -15.56
CA ARG A 208 -20.06 14.85 -15.95
C ARG A 208 -18.65 15.24 -15.54
N CYS A 209 -18.28 14.97 -14.28
CA CYS A 209 -16.93 15.26 -13.78
C CYS A 209 -15.87 14.55 -14.63
N LYS A 210 -16.09 13.26 -14.93
CA LYS A 210 -15.16 12.45 -15.71
C LYS A 210 -14.99 13.00 -17.13
N GLU A 211 -16.07 13.35 -17.79
CA GLU A 211 -16.02 13.92 -19.15
C GLU A 211 -15.20 15.21 -19.18
N ILE A 212 -15.46 16.12 -18.24
CA ILE A 212 -14.72 17.39 -18.14
C ILE A 212 -13.23 17.12 -17.89
N VAL A 213 -12.89 16.24 -16.95
CA VAL A 213 -11.51 15.87 -16.61
C VAL A 213 -10.81 15.25 -17.83
N ASP A 214 -11.46 14.32 -18.53
CA ASP A 214 -10.90 13.67 -19.71
C ASP A 214 -10.65 14.69 -20.84
N GLN A 215 -11.56 15.64 -21.05
CA GLN A 215 -11.36 16.75 -21.99
C GLN A 215 -10.15 17.61 -21.59
N MET A 216 -10.07 18.07 -20.33
CA MET A 216 -8.94 18.87 -19.82
C MET A 216 -7.62 18.14 -19.96
N LYS A 217 -7.58 16.84 -19.61
CA LYS A 217 -6.40 15.98 -19.76
C LYS A 217 -5.97 15.88 -21.22
N SER A 218 -6.92 15.69 -22.14
CA SER A 218 -6.62 15.59 -23.58
C SER A 218 -6.01 16.86 -24.15
N ILE A 219 -6.54 18.03 -23.77
CA ILE A 219 -6.04 19.35 -24.19
C ILE A 219 -4.63 19.55 -23.65
N LEU A 220 -4.42 19.39 -22.33
CA LEU A 220 -3.10 19.57 -21.72
C LEU A 220 -2.06 18.62 -22.33
N THR A 221 -2.43 17.35 -22.55
CA THR A 221 -1.53 16.36 -23.17
C THR A 221 -1.18 16.73 -24.61
N PHE A 222 -2.15 17.23 -25.39
CA PHE A 222 -1.90 17.72 -26.75
C PHE A 222 -0.84 18.83 -26.77
N TYR A 223 -0.95 19.82 -25.88
CA TYR A 223 0.01 20.92 -25.81
C TYR A 223 1.38 20.47 -25.28
N ILE A 224 1.43 19.62 -24.24
CA ILE A 224 2.70 19.06 -23.72
C ILE A 224 3.44 18.30 -24.82
N ASN A 225 2.73 17.52 -25.64
CA ASN A 225 3.32 16.79 -26.75
C ASN A 225 3.76 17.71 -27.90
N ALA A 226 3.00 18.77 -28.18
CA ALA A 226 3.35 19.77 -29.18
C ALA A 226 4.62 20.54 -28.78
N GLU A 227 4.75 20.93 -27.51
CA GLU A 227 5.94 21.59 -26.97
C GLU A 227 7.16 20.65 -27.02
N SER A 228 6.98 19.39 -26.64
CA SER A 228 8.03 18.36 -26.71
C SER A 228 8.52 18.11 -28.15
N SER A 229 7.63 18.21 -29.15
CA SER A 229 7.99 18.10 -30.57
C SER A 229 8.75 19.33 -31.08
N ASN A 230 8.50 20.52 -30.53
CA ASN A 230 9.12 21.77 -30.95
C ASN A 230 10.51 21.97 -30.32
N GLY A 231 10.76 21.36 -29.14
CA GLY A 231 12.03 21.41 -28.41
C GLY A 231 13.22 20.70 -29.06
N ASN A 232 13.03 19.99 -30.18
CA ASN A 232 14.12 19.37 -30.96
C ASN A 232 14.61 20.23 -32.15
N GLY A 233 14.05 21.43 -32.34
CA GLY A 233 14.47 22.37 -33.37
C GLY A 233 15.30 23.51 -32.80
N HIS A 234 16.61 23.33 -32.68
CA HIS A 234 17.56 24.44 -32.51
C HIS A 234 17.64 25.22 -33.83
N PRO A 235 17.26 26.51 -33.90
CA PRO A 235 17.65 27.36 -35.02
C PRO A 235 19.08 27.89 -34.81
N PRO A 236 19.87 28.05 -35.89
CA PRO A 236 21.26 28.48 -35.80
C PRO A 236 21.37 29.95 -35.38
N SER A 237 22.42 30.22 -34.61
CA SER A 237 22.93 31.54 -34.28
C SER A 237 23.30 32.38 -35.51
N GLU A 238 22.92 33.65 -35.56
CA GLU A 238 23.82 34.78 -35.92
C GLU A 238 23.18 36.16 -35.70
N SER A 239 23.84 36.92 -34.80
CA SER A 239 24.18 38.36 -34.84
C SER A 239 23.34 39.37 -35.65
N ASP A 240 22.88 40.43 -34.99
CA ASP A 240 23.58 41.74 -35.00
C ASP A 240 22.94 42.78 -34.07
N ASP A 241 23.80 43.35 -33.23
CA ASP A 241 23.96 44.76 -32.87
C ASP A 241 22.72 45.68 -32.68
N GLN A 242 22.53 46.19 -31.45
CA GLN A 242 22.77 47.61 -31.12
C GLN A 242 22.31 48.01 -29.70
N THR A 243 23.30 48.48 -28.91
CA THR A 243 23.29 49.83 -28.30
C THR A 243 22.54 50.10 -26.98
N HIS A 244 23.36 50.21 -25.91
CA HIS A 244 23.24 51.08 -24.72
C HIS A 244 22.08 50.79 -23.71
N GLN A 245 22.23 50.88 -22.39
CA GLN A 245 23.11 51.71 -21.58
C GLN A 245 23.15 51.15 -20.14
N SER A 246 24.35 51.16 -19.58
CA SER A 246 24.67 50.95 -18.18
C SER A 246 24.00 51.95 -17.24
N PHE A 247 23.35 51.48 -16.17
CA PHE A 247 23.28 52.21 -14.90
C PHE A 247 23.41 51.24 -13.72
N GLN A 248 24.61 51.25 -13.14
CA GLN A 248 24.90 50.66 -11.83
C GLN A 248 24.11 51.43 -10.76
N SER A 249 23.31 50.73 -9.96
CA SER A 249 22.86 51.25 -8.66
C SER A 249 23.82 50.80 -7.59
N THR A 250 24.48 51.79 -7.02
CA THR A 250 25.33 51.77 -5.84
C THR A 250 24.63 51.21 -4.62
N ALA A 251 25.26 50.24 -3.97
CA ALA A 251 25.07 49.94 -2.57
C ALA A 251 25.78 51.00 -1.71
N SER A 252 25.11 51.53 -0.68
CA SER A 252 25.63 51.63 0.70
C SER A 252 24.68 52.41 1.62
N SER A 253 24.20 51.69 2.63
CA SER A 253 24.23 52.02 4.06
C SER A 253 23.89 53.43 4.53
N GLN A 254 22.80 53.54 5.32
CA GLN A 254 22.94 54.17 6.63
C GLN A 254 21.91 53.67 7.65
N GLN A 255 22.43 53.56 8.86
CA GLN A 255 21.92 52.89 10.04
C GLN A 255 21.36 53.93 11.03
N SER A 256 20.49 53.46 11.92
CA SER A 256 20.34 53.88 13.32
C SER A 256 19.10 54.69 13.70
N SER A 257 18.60 54.27 14.88
CA SER A 257 17.78 55.00 15.86
C SER A 257 16.27 55.01 15.63
N HIS A 258 15.40 54.93 16.63
CA HIS A 258 15.44 54.48 18.04
C HIS A 258 13.97 54.64 18.48
N ASN A 259 13.47 53.70 19.28
CA ASN A 259 12.39 53.85 20.27
C ASN A 259 10.91 54.07 19.88
N HIS A 260 10.10 53.40 20.71
CA HIS A 260 8.85 53.82 21.37
C HIS A 260 7.56 53.19 20.80
N PHE A 261 7.07 52.11 21.41
CA PHE A 261 6.06 52.07 22.50
C PHE A 261 4.66 52.41 21.99
N ASP A 262 3.79 51.42 21.80
CA ASP A 262 2.62 51.20 22.68
C ASP A 262 1.70 50.07 22.17
N ILE A 263 1.26 49.26 23.13
CA ILE A 263 0.22 48.24 23.02
C ILE A 263 -1.06 48.87 23.57
N PRO A 264 -2.21 48.86 22.87
CA PRO A 264 -3.49 49.07 23.51
C PRO A 264 -4.12 47.72 23.89
N ALA A 265 -4.45 47.62 25.17
CA ALA A 265 -5.20 46.55 25.79
C ALA A 265 -6.61 46.42 25.18
N MET A 266 -7.05 45.16 25.06
CA MET A 266 -8.44 44.81 24.83
C MET A 266 -9.29 45.18 26.05
N LEU A 267 -10.46 45.74 25.76
CA LEU A 267 -11.70 45.62 26.53
C LEU A 267 -12.62 44.70 25.74
#